data_AF-A0A8S8Z8Y6-F1
#
_entry.id   AF-A0A8S8Z8Y6-F1
#
_cell.length_a   1.000
_cell.length_b   1.000
_cell.length_c   1.000
_cell.angle_alpha   90.00
_cell.angle_beta   90.00
_cell.angle_gamma   90.00
#
_symmetry.space_group_name_H-M   'P 1'
#
loop_
_entity.id
_entity.type
_entity.pdbx_description
1 polymer ?
#
loop_
_entity_poly.entity_id
_entity_poly.type
_entity_poly.pdbx_seq_one_letter_code
_entity_poly.pdbx_strand_id
1 'polypeptide(L)'
;MLKTYAVIGDPIEHSLSPTIHNAAYRELQLECTYIAYRVAKGDLATGIESLKKIKISGFNVTIPHKIEMMNYLDNVDENCKKIGGSEYCSK
;
A
#
# COMPACT_ATOMS: atom_id res chain seq x y z
N MET A 1 11.04 7.80 -14.77
CA MET A 1 10.34 6.48 -14.87
C MET A 1 9.22 6.53 -13.86
N LEU A 2 7.98 6.36 -14.32
CA LEU A 2 6.77 6.44 -13.49
C LEU A 2 6.86 5.47 -12.30
N LYS A 3 6.69 5.98 -11.08
CA LYS A 3 6.57 5.17 -9.86
C LYS A 3 5.10 4.88 -9.58
N THR A 4 4.78 3.62 -9.28
CA THR A 4 3.42 3.22 -8.91
C THR A 4 3.36 2.91 -7.42
N TYR A 5 2.37 3.44 -6.74
CA TYR A 5 2.03 3.15 -5.35
C TYR A 5 0.62 2.57 -5.27
N ALA A 6 0.28 1.86 -4.19
CA ALA A 6 -1.07 1.34 -4.00
C ALA A 6 -1.59 1.43 -2.57
N VAL A 7 -2.89 1.24 -2.41
CA VAL A 7 -3.52 0.79 -1.15
C VAL A 7 -4.12 -0.59 -1.35
N ILE A 8 -3.92 -1.50 -0.39
CA ILE A 8 -4.53 -2.84 -0.38
C ILE A 8 -5.53 -3.03 0.75
N GLY A 9 -6.63 -3.73 0.44
CA GLY A 9 -7.73 -4.01 1.38
C GLY A 9 -8.83 -4.85 0.73
N ASP A 10 -9.88 -5.15 1.50
CA ASP A 10 -11.07 -5.87 1.05
C ASP A 10 -12.29 -5.55 1.96
N PRO A 11 -13.28 -4.77 1.48
CA PRO A 11 -13.34 -4.08 0.19
C PRO A 11 -12.35 -2.90 0.12
N ILE A 12 -11.97 -2.50 -1.10
CA ILE A 12 -11.00 -1.40 -1.35
C ILE A 12 -11.58 -0.26 -2.18
N GLU A 13 -12.75 -0.48 -2.78
CA GLU A 13 -13.40 0.36 -3.77
C GLU A 13 -13.83 1.72 -3.20
N HIS A 14 -14.04 1.80 -1.88
CA HIS A 14 -14.42 3.03 -1.18
C HIS A 14 -13.22 3.84 -0.69
N SER A 15 -11.99 3.40 -0.98
CA SER A 15 -10.81 4.14 -0.56
C SER A 15 -10.67 5.45 -1.33
N LEU A 16 -10.59 6.56 -0.59
CA LEU A 16 -10.31 7.88 -1.17
C LEU A 16 -8.81 8.10 -1.43
N SER A 17 -7.94 7.21 -0.94
CA SER A 17 -6.48 7.35 -1.06
C SER A 17 -6.01 7.54 -2.51
N PRO A 18 -6.49 6.78 -3.52
CA PRO A 18 -6.08 7.01 -4.91
C PRO A 18 -6.41 8.41 -5.41
N THR A 19 -7.60 8.93 -5.10
CA THR A 19 -7.98 10.29 -5.50
C THR A 19 -7.07 11.34 -4.86
N ILE A 20 -6.83 11.22 -3.56
CA ILE A 20 -6.02 12.18 -2.79
C ILE A 20 -4.55 12.14 -3.26
N HIS A 21 -3.94 10.96 -3.34
CA HIS A 21 -2.54 10.84 -3.72
C HIS A 21 -2.27 11.25 -5.16
N ASN A 22 -3.14 10.86 -6.11
CA ASN A 22 -2.96 11.29 -7.51
C ASN A 22 -3.15 12.80 -7.68
N ALA A 23 -4.05 13.43 -6.92
CA ALA A 23 -4.19 14.88 -6.91
C ALA A 23 -2.90 15.56 -6.40
N ALA A 24 -2.34 15.07 -5.30
CA ALA A 24 -1.09 15.57 -4.74
C ALA A 24 0.11 15.36 -5.69
N TYR A 25 0.22 14.18 -6.34
CA TYR A 25 1.29 13.91 -7.31
C TYR A 25 1.21 14.83 -8.53
N ARG A 26 0.00 15.13 -9.00
CA ARG A 26 -0.21 16.07 -10.11
C ARG A 26 0.21 17.49 -9.72
N GLU A 27 -0.20 17.96 -8.54
CA GLU A 27 0.14 19.30 -8.06
C GLU A 27 1.65 19.47 -7.87
N LEU A 28 2.31 18.43 -7.35
CA LEU A 28 3.76 18.42 -7.13
C LEU A 28 4.58 18.05 -8.37
N GLN A 29 3.94 17.86 -9.54
CA GLN A 29 4.56 17.46 -10.79
C GLN A 29 5.44 16.19 -10.67
N LEU A 30 5.00 15.24 -9.85
CA LEU A 30 5.70 13.98 -9.63
C LEU A 30 5.29 12.96 -10.69
N GLU A 31 6.28 12.26 -11.27
CA GLU A 31 6.05 11.08 -12.12
C GLU A 31 5.61 9.88 -11.25
N CYS A 32 4.45 9.97 -10.61
CA CYS A 32 3.90 8.95 -9.74
C CYS A 32 2.42 8.68 -10.05
N THR A 33 1.97 7.46 -9.81
CA THR A 33 0.55 7.08 -9.82
C THR A 33 0.20 6.28 -8.58
N TYR A 34 -1.03 6.39 -8.12
CA TYR A 34 -1.54 5.69 -6.94
C TYR A 34 -2.81 4.91 -7.29
N ILE A 35 -2.86 3.61 -6.96
CA ILE A 35 -3.99 2.73 -7.29
C ILE A 35 -4.62 2.08 -6.06
N ALA A 36 -5.89 1.69 -6.17
CA ALA A 36 -6.51 0.73 -5.25
C ALA A 36 -6.30 -0.68 -5.80
N TYR A 37 -5.76 -1.59 -4.99
CA TYR A 37 -5.55 -2.98 -5.38
C TYR A 37 -6.23 -3.91 -4.37
N ARG A 38 -7.27 -4.61 -4.80
CA ARG A 38 -8.01 -5.51 -3.93
C ARG A 38 -7.20 -6.77 -3.67
N VAL A 39 -7.04 -7.10 -2.40
CA VAL A 39 -6.44 -8.37 -1.95
C VAL A 39 -7.47 -9.03 -1.06
N ALA A 40 -8.00 -10.20 -1.42
CA ALA A 40 -9.02 -10.84 -0.61
C ALA A 40 -8.47 -11.26 0.76
N LYS A 41 -9.33 -11.32 1.78
CA LYS A 41 -8.94 -11.88 3.10
C LYS A 41 -8.40 -13.31 2.94
N GLY A 42 -7.21 -13.57 3.47
CA GLY A 42 -6.51 -14.87 3.34
C GLY A 42 -5.52 -14.95 2.17
N ASP A 43 -5.52 -13.97 1.27
CA ASP A 43 -4.60 -13.92 0.11
C ASP A 43 -3.46 -12.91 0.29
N LEU A 44 -3.22 -12.41 1.51
CA LEU A 44 -2.28 -11.31 1.73
C LEU A 44 -0.87 -11.62 1.22
N ALA A 45 -0.34 -12.81 1.54
CA ALA A 45 0.97 -13.26 1.07
C ALA A 45 1.07 -13.23 -0.47
N THR A 46 0.09 -13.84 -1.14
CA THR A 46 0.02 -13.92 -2.60
C THR A 46 -0.15 -12.54 -3.23
N GLY A 47 -0.93 -11.66 -2.60
CA GLY A 47 -1.12 -10.27 -3.00
C GLY A 47 0.18 -9.48 -2.93
N ILE A 48 0.93 -9.58 -1.83
CA ILE A 48 2.24 -8.93 -1.67
C ILE A 48 3.23 -9.43 -2.73
N GLU A 49 3.29 -10.74 -3.00
CA GLU A 49 4.15 -11.29 -4.05
C GLU A 49 3.76 -10.80 -5.44
N SER A 50 2.46 -10.66 -5.72
CA SER A 50 1.97 -10.10 -6.97
C SER A 50 2.37 -8.63 -7.14
N LEU A 51 2.25 -7.83 -6.08
CA LEU A 51 2.70 -6.44 -6.04
C LEU A 51 4.21 -6.29 -6.28
N LYS A 52 5.03 -7.20 -5.72
CA LYS A 52 6.47 -7.26 -5.98
C LYS A 52 6.76 -7.59 -7.45
N LYS A 53 6.05 -8.55 -8.04
CA LYS A 53 6.23 -8.96 -9.46
C LYS A 53 5.92 -7.84 -10.43
N ILE A 54 4.90 -7.03 -10.16
CA ILE A 54 4.56 -5.85 -10.98
C ILE A 54 5.43 -4.62 -10.65
N LYS A 55 6.44 -4.78 -9.79
CA LYS A 55 7.42 -3.74 -9.43
C LYS A 55 6.78 -2.49 -8.82
N ILE A 56 5.81 -2.66 -7.92
CA ILE A 56 5.26 -1.51 -7.20
C ILE A 56 6.33 -0.85 -6.32
N SER A 57 6.31 0.49 -6.26
CA SER A 57 7.28 1.29 -5.49
C SER A 57 6.96 1.36 -4.00
N GLY A 58 5.73 1.01 -3.61
CA GLY A 58 5.30 0.94 -2.21
C GLY A 58 3.78 0.79 -2.12
N PHE A 59 3.28 0.41 -0.95
CA PHE A 59 1.83 0.35 -0.73
C PHE A 59 1.43 0.59 0.72
N ASN A 60 0.22 1.09 0.91
CA ASN A 60 -0.45 1.20 2.20
C ASN A 60 -1.39 0.01 2.41
N VAL A 61 -1.63 -0.36 3.67
CA VAL A 61 -2.48 -1.50 4.03
C VAL A 61 -3.68 -1.01 4.83
N THR A 62 -4.89 -1.42 4.43
CA THR A 62 -6.11 -1.14 5.16
C THR A 62 -6.82 -2.42 5.62
N ILE A 63 -7.95 -2.27 6.29
CA ILE A 63 -8.79 -3.37 6.77
C ILE A 63 -9.10 -4.33 5.60
N PRO A 64 -9.05 -5.66 5.82
CA PRO A 64 -8.80 -6.36 7.08
C PRO A 64 -7.32 -6.71 7.35
N HIS A 65 -6.42 -6.32 6.46
CA HIS A 65 -5.04 -6.84 6.40
C HIS A 65 -4.07 -6.23 7.40
N LYS A 66 -4.44 -5.16 8.10
CA LYS A 66 -3.53 -4.44 9.02
C LYS A 66 -2.88 -5.35 10.07
N ILE A 67 -3.64 -6.32 10.60
CA ILE A 67 -3.13 -7.24 11.63
C ILE A 67 -2.21 -8.29 11.00
N GLU A 68 -2.67 -8.94 9.93
CA GLU A 68 -1.94 -10.01 9.24
C GLU A 68 -0.62 -9.48 8.63
N MET A 69 -0.62 -8.23 8.15
CA MET A 69 0.56 -7.58 7.57
C MET A 69 1.74 -7.49 8.55
N MET A 70 1.48 -7.44 9.87
CA MET A 70 2.54 -7.35 10.87
C MET A 70 3.50 -8.53 10.83
N ASN A 71 3.07 -9.69 10.32
CA ASN A 71 3.91 -10.89 10.17
C ASN A 71 4.91 -10.80 9.00
N TYR A 72 4.73 -9.85 8.08
CA TYR A 72 5.55 -9.70 6.85
C TYR A 72 6.53 -8.53 6.94
N LEU A 73 6.61 -7.90 8.10
CA LEU A 73 7.32 -6.67 8.38
C LEU A 73 8.73 -6.97 8.90
N ASP A 74 9.58 -7.58 8.06
CA ASP A 74 10.92 -8.03 8.46
C ASP A 74 11.93 -6.88 8.68
N ASN A 75 11.68 -5.68 8.13
CA ASN A 75 12.57 -4.51 8.21
C ASN A 75 11.77 -3.21 8.29
N VAL A 76 10.99 -3.05 9.35
CA VAL A 76 10.24 -1.82 9.57
C VAL A 76 11.19 -0.76 10.13
N ASP A 77 11.35 0.33 9.38
CA ASP A 77 11.85 1.61 9.88
C ASP A 77 11.17 1.91 11.23
N GLU A 78 11.93 2.26 12.28
CA GLU A 78 11.43 2.29 13.67
C GLU A 78 10.15 3.14 13.85
N ASN A 79 9.92 4.09 12.94
CA ASN A 79 8.70 4.91 12.88
C ASN A 79 7.42 4.10 12.67
N CYS A 80 7.45 3.02 11.88
CA CYS A 80 6.27 2.19 11.62
C CYS A 80 5.97 1.18 12.74
N LYS A 81 6.86 1.00 13.74
CA LYS A 81 6.59 0.21 14.96
C LYS A 81 5.82 1.01 16.03
N LYS A 82 5.93 2.33 16.05
CA LYS A 82 5.35 3.19 17.11
C LYS A 82 3.87 3.52 16.90
N ILE A 83 3.39 3.43 15.67
CA ILE A 83 2.00 3.69 15.31
C ILE A 83 1.38 2.32 15.03
N GLY A 84 0.48 1.86 15.90
CA GLY A 84 -0.18 0.53 15.86
C GLY A 84 -1.11 0.29 14.66
N GLY A 85 -0.70 0.75 13.47
CA GLY A 85 -1.33 0.56 12.19
C GLY A 85 -0.32 0.94 11.12
N SER A 86 0.17 -0.05 10.37
CA SER A 86 1.08 0.16 9.24
C SER A 86 0.36 0.96 8.15
N GLU A 87 0.41 2.29 8.26
CA GLU A 87 -0.07 3.18 7.22
C GLU A 87 0.95 3.37 6.12
N TYR A 88 2.21 2.96 6.29
CA TYR A 88 3.25 3.10 5.26
C TYR A 88 4.16 1.87 5.23
N CYS A 89 4.09 1.09 4.15
CA CYS A 89 5.07 0.05 3.84
C CYS A 89 5.78 0.46 2.54
N SER A 90 6.82 1.27 2.69
CA SER A 90 7.82 1.50 1.64
C SER A 90 8.97 0.53 1.87
N LYS A 91 9.31 -0.24 0.82
CA LYS A 91 10.61 -0.90 0.76
C LYS A 91 11.73 0.14 0.74
#